data_AF-A0A972XSJ0-F1
#
_entry.id   AF-A0A972XSJ0-F1
#
_cell.length_a   1.000
_cell.length_b   1.000
_cell.length_c   1.000
_cell.angle_alpha   90.00
_cell.angle_beta   90.00
_cell.angle_gamma   90.00
#
_symmetry.space_group_name_H-M   'P 1'
#
loop_
_entity.id
_entity.type
_entity.pdbx_description
1 polymer ?
#
loop_
_entity_poly.entity_id
_entity_poly.type
_entity_poly.pdbx_seq_one_letter_code
_entity_poly.pdbx_strand_id
1 'polypeptide(L)'
;SKTPSLARFRRMLGLFMYFYVLIHFLSYSWFDMGFDVNEIVIDIIKRPFILVGALSLLLLTPLAATSFNAAIKALGAKRWQLLHKLIYAVAGLAVLHFFWMRAGKNDFAEVAVYAGILALLLGWRLRQFLLKRLQIKT
;
A
#
# COMPACT_ATOMS: atom_id res chain seq x y z
N SER A 1 -8.76 -7.69 18.38
CA SER A 1 -8.66 -8.73 17.34
C SER A 1 -8.98 -10.05 18.01
N LYS A 2 -9.82 -10.93 17.44
CA LYS A 2 -10.01 -12.30 17.97
C LYS A 2 -8.80 -13.21 17.71
N THR A 3 -7.75 -12.70 17.06
CA THR A 3 -6.45 -13.36 16.81
C THR A 3 -5.30 -12.44 17.24
N PRO A 4 -4.91 -12.46 18.53
CA PRO A 4 -3.83 -11.61 19.05
C PRO A 4 -2.45 -11.99 18.50
N SER A 5 -2.23 -13.28 18.20
CA SER A 5 -0.99 -13.79 17.61
C SER A 5 -0.67 -13.16 16.25
N LEU A 6 -1.65 -13.01 15.36
CA LEU A 6 -1.45 -12.39 14.04
C LEU A 6 -1.30 -10.87 14.12
N ALA A 7 -1.96 -10.23 15.10
CA ALA A 7 -1.91 -8.79 15.26
C ALA A 7 -0.48 -8.28 15.54
N ARG A 8 0.36 -9.10 16.18
CA ARG A 8 1.75 -8.73 16.51
C ARG A 8 2.64 -8.54 15.28
N PHE A 9 2.36 -9.25 14.18
CA PHE A 9 3.17 -9.22 12.97
C PHE A 9 2.84 -8.05 12.05
N ARG A 10 1.72 -7.34 12.28
CA ARG A 10 1.27 -6.25 11.39
C ARG A 10 2.29 -5.14 11.21
N ARG A 11 2.96 -4.73 12.30
CA ARG A 11 3.99 -3.68 12.26
C ARG A 11 5.20 -4.15 11.45
N MET A 12 5.68 -5.34 11.75
CA MET A 12 6.82 -5.95 11.06
C MET A 12 6.57 -6.09 9.55
N LEU A 13 5.42 -6.66 9.17
CA LEU A 13 5.04 -6.81 7.76
C LEU A 13 4.88 -5.47 7.04
N GLY A 14 4.31 -4.45 7.71
CA GLY A 14 4.19 -3.12 7.13
C GLY A 14 5.54 -2.45 6.87
N LEU A 15 6.49 -2.58 7.81
CA LEU A 15 7.85 -2.06 7.65
C LEU A 15 8.62 -2.81 6.56
N PHE A 16 8.52 -4.14 6.49
CA PHE A 16 9.14 -4.91 5.42
C PHE A 16 8.58 -4.56 4.06
N MET A 17 7.25 -4.43 3.93
CA MET A 17 6.63 -3.98 2.69
C MET A 17 7.19 -2.61 2.25
N TYR A 18 7.28 -1.63 3.15
CA TYR A 18 7.88 -0.34 2.83
C TYR A 18 9.35 -0.44 2.40
N PHE A 19 10.13 -1.27 3.09
CA PHE A 19 11.52 -1.55 2.74
C PHE A 19 11.67 -2.13 1.32
N TYR A 20 10.84 -3.12 0.96
CA TYR A 20 10.83 -3.69 -0.39
C TYR A 20 10.43 -2.65 -1.45
N VAL A 21 9.45 -1.79 -1.16
CA VAL A 21 9.05 -0.71 -2.08
C VAL A 21 10.17 0.33 -2.23
N LEU A 22 10.91 0.65 -1.17
CA LEU A 22 12.08 1.51 -1.26
C LEU A 22 13.18 0.90 -2.12
N ILE A 23 13.51 -0.38 -1.92
CA ILE A 23 14.48 -1.09 -2.78
C ILE A 23 14.01 -1.10 -4.23
N HIS A 24 12.73 -1.34 -4.48
CA HIS A 24 12.16 -1.30 -5.82
C HIS A 24 12.37 0.07 -6.47
N PHE A 25 12.03 1.16 -5.77
CA PHE A 25 12.24 2.51 -6.26
C PHE A 25 13.72 2.86 -6.45
N LEU A 26 14.61 2.40 -5.55
CA LEU A 26 16.05 2.58 -5.68
C LEU A 26 16.62 1.79 -6.86
N SER A 27 16.09 0.61 -7.15
CA SER A 27 16.50 -0.20 -8.30
C SER A 27 16.13 0.49 -9.61
N TYR A 28 14.91 1.01 -9.72
CA TYR A 28 14.49 1.87 -10.84
C TYR A 28 15.38 3.11 -10.95
N SER A 29 15.56 3.83 -9.84
CA SER A 29 16.36 5.06 -9.81
C SER A 29 17.82 4.81 -10.22
N TRP A 30 18.41 3.68 -9.82
CA TRP A 30 19.77 3.30 -10.19
C TRP A 30 19.84 2.79 -11.62
N PHE A 31 19.18 1.66 -11.91
CA PHE A 31 19.43 0.89 -13.12
C PHE A 31 18.81 1.53 -14.36
N ASP A 32 17.64 2.14 -14.22
CA ASP A 32 16.91 2.69 -15.37
C ASP A 32 17.23 4.17 -15.60
N MET A 33 17.53 4.92 -14.52
CA MET A 33 17.68 6.38 -14.57
C MET A 33 19.08 6.88 -14.18
N GLY A 34 20.00 6.01 -13.76
CA GLY A 34 21.37 6.40 -13.39
C GLY A 34 21.46 7.40 -12.22
N PHE A 35 20.42 7.47 -11.38
CA PHE A 35 20.20 8.50 -10.36
C PHE A 35 20.09 9.94 -10.87
N ASP A 36 19.81 10.15 -12.16
CA ASP A 36 19.47 11.49 -12.65
C ASP A 36 18.07 11.88 -12.17
N VAL A 37 18.03 12.79 -11.20
CA VAL A 37 16.77 13.25 -10.58
C VAL A 37 15.85 13.94 -11.60
N ASN A 38 16.40 14.63 -12.60
CA ASN A 38 15.58 15.31 -13.61
C ASN A 38 14.89 14.28 -14.51
N GLU A 39 15.62 13.25 -14.96
CA GLU A 39 15.03 12.18 -15.77
C GLU A 39 13.98 11.40 -14.98
N ILE A 40 14.26 11.07 -13.71
CA ILE A 40 13.31 10.42 -12.81
C ILE A 40 11.99 11.20 -12.72
N VAL A 41 12.06 12.51 -12.47
CA VAL A 41 10.86 13.35 -12.32
C VAL A 41 10.08 13.41 -13.63
N ILE A 42 10.77 13.59 -14.76
CA ILE A 42 10.15 13.61 -16.09
C ILE A 42 9.44 12.28 -16.37
N ASP A 43 10.08 11.16 -16.06
CA ASP A 43 9.54 9.82 -16.33
C ASP A 43 8.34 9.49 -15.43
N ILE A 44 8.40 9.85 -14.14
CA ILE A 44 7.28 9.74 -13.20
C ILE A 44 6.04 10.49 -13.72
N ILE A 45 6.22 11.71 -14.23
CA ILE A 45 5.10 12.54 -14.72
C ILE A 45 4.55 11.99 -16.04
N LYS A 46 5.42 11.53 -16.94
CA LYS A 46 5.02 11.07 -18.28
C LYS A 46 4.36 9.69 -18.27
N ARG A 47 4.67 8.82 -17.30
CA ARG A 47 4.20 7.43 -17.27
C ARG A 47 3.18 7.20 -16.15
N PRO A 48 1.89 7.04 -16.46
CA PRO A 48 0.83 6.88 -15.45
C PRO A 48 1.06 5.71 -14.48
N PHE A 49 1.62 4.59 -14.95
CA PHE A 49 1.93 3.47 -14.07
C PHE A 49 3.00 3.85 -13.04
N ILE A 50 4.08 4.53 -13.45
CA ILE A 50 5.14 4.98 -12.54
C ILE A 50 4.59 6.02 -11.57
N LEU A 51 3.78 6.97 -12.04
CA LEU A 51 3.13 7.98 -11.19
C LEU A 51 2.37 7.34 -10.02
N VAL A 52 1.56 6.33 -10.31
CA VAL A 52 0.78 5.63 -9.28
C VAL A 52 1.67 4.81 -8.34
N GLY A 53 2.78 4.25 -8.85
CA GLY A 53 3.81 3.60 -8.03
C GLY A 53 4.48 4.58 -7.06
N ALA A 54 4.90 5.75 -7.56
CA ALA A 54 5.50 6.81 -6.76
C ALA A 54 4.51 7.36 -5.72
N LEU A 55 3.23 7.53 -6.07
CA LEU A 55 2.18 7.92 -5.13
C LEU A 55 1.99 6.88 -4.02
N SER A 56 2.07 5.59 -4.35
CA SER A 56 2.00 4.51 -3.37
C SER A 56 3.16 4.58 -2.37
N LEU A 57 4.39 4.81 -2.86
CA LEU A 57 5.55 5.04 -2.01
C LEU A 57 5.34 6.26 -1.10
N LEU A 58 4.90 7.39 -1.65
CA LEU A 58 4.64 8.62 -0.90
C LEU A 58 3.60 8.43 0.22
N LEU A 59 2.54 7.68 -0.04
CA LEU A 59 1.53 7.35 0.97
C LEU A 59 2.03 6.34 2.01
N LEU A 60 2.97 5.45 1.65
CA LEU A 60 3.57 4.50 2.59
C LEU A 60 4.59 5.16 3.52
N THR A 61 5.30 6.18 3.07
CA THR A 61 6.30 6.91 3.87
C THR A 61 5.77 7.36 5.24
N PRO A 62 4.62 8.07 5.38
CA PRO A 62 4.11 8.45 6.69
C PRO A 62 3.65 7.26 7.53
N LEU A 63 3.22 6.15 6.93
CA LEU A 63 2.86 4.93 7.66
C LEU A 63 4.10 4.28 8.28
N ALA A 64 5.18 4.18 7.52
CA ALA A 64 6.46 3.68 8.00
C ALA A 64 7.05 4.61 9.07
N ALA A 65 7.06 5.92 8.81
CA ALA A 65 7.56 6.94 9.73
C ALA A 65 6.77 7.02 11.05
N THR A 66 5.54 6.50 11.12
CA THR A 66 4.72 6.50 12.34
C THR A 66 4.52 5.11 12.94
N SER A 67 5.37 4.16 12.57
CA SER A 67 5.29 2.75 13.01
C SER A 67 6.02 2.45 14.33
N PHE A 68 6.39 3.45 15.14
CA PHE A 68 7.01 3.29 16.46
C PHE A 68 6.14 3.83 17.61
N ASN A 69 6.42 3.36 18.83
CA ASN A 69 5.54 3.61 19.99
C ASN A 69 5.42 5.10 20.35
N ALA A 70 6.49 5.88 20.24
CA ALA A 70 6.44 7.31 20.52
C ALA A 70 5.55 8.08 19.51
N ALA A 71 5.59 7.74 18.22
CA ALA A 71 4.70 8.34 17.22
C ALA A 71 3.21 8.04 17.51
N ILE A 72 2.90 6.81 17.95
CA ILE A 72 1.53 6.43 18.33
C ILE A 72 1.05 7.28 19.52
N LYS A 73 1.91 7.51 20.51
CA LYS A 73 1.60 8.34 21.68
C LYS A 73 1.43 9.81 21.28
N ALA A 74 2.32 10.35 20.46
CA ALA A 74 2.30 11.75 20.02
C ALA A 74 1.08 12.10 19.16
N LEU A 75 0.69 11.23 18.22
CA LEU A 75 -0.46 11.45 17.34
C LEU A 75 -1.80 11.16 18.02
N GLY A 76 -1.79 10.31 19.05
CA GLY A 76 -2.98 9.74 19.65
C GLY A 76 -3.58 8.61 18.79
N ALA A 77 -4.14 7.60 19.48
CA ALA A 77 -4.57 6.35 18.85
C ALA A 77 -5.60 6.55 17.70
N LYS A 78 -6.54 7.50 17.84
CA LYS A 78 -7.56 7.76 16.82
C LYS A 78 -6.98 8.30 15.51
N ARG A 79 -6.10 9.32 15.58
CA ARG A 79 -5.48 9.92 14.40
C ARG A 79 -4.48 8.96 13.75
N TRP A 80 -3.69 8.25 14.56
CA TRP A 80 -2.79 7.21 14.07
C TRP A 80 -3.53 6.11 13.31
N GLN A 81 -4.67 5.64 13.84
CA GLN A 81 -5.51 4.66 13.15
C GLN A 81 -6.10 5.21 11.85
N LEU A 82 -6.51 6.48 11.81
CA LEU A 82 -7.00 7.12 10.59
C LEU A 82 -5.92 7.19 9.51
N LEU A 83 -4.72 7.64 9.87
CA LEU A 83 -3.56 7.66 8.98
C LEU A 83 -3.27 6.27 8.41
N HIS A 84 -3.25 5.24 9.27
CA HIS A 84 -2.97 3.88 8.85
C HIS A 84 -4.09 3.23 8.00
N LYS A 85 -5.25 3.87 7.83
CA LYS A 85 -6.24 3.43 6.82
C LYS A 85 -5.80 3.74 5.39
N LEU A 86 -4.79 4.60 5.18
CA LEU A 86 -4.23 4.84 3.85
C LEU A 86 -3.71 3.56 3.19
N ILE A 87 -3.41 2.50 3.97
CA ILE A 87 -3.04 1.19 3.42
C ILE A 87 -4.08 0.61 2.45
N TYR A 88 -5.37 0.95 2.61
CA TYR A 88 -6.41 0.52 1.67
C TYR A 88 -6.28 1.21 0.32
N ALA A 89 -5.97 2.51 0.33
CA ALA A 89 -5.69 3.25 -0.89
C ALA A 89 -4.41 2.73 -1.56
N VAL A 90 -3.33 2.53 -0.78
CA VAL A 90 -2.08 1.95 -1.28
C VAL A 90 -2.29 0.59 -1.93
N ALA A 91 -3.10 -0.29 -1.33
CA ALA A 91 -3.37 -1.61 -1.90
C ALA A 91 -4.05 -1.51 -3.28
N GLY A 92 -5.01 -0.58 -3.45
CA GLY A 92 -5.63 -0.32 -4.74
C GLY A 92 -4.66 0.28 -5.76
N LEU A 93 -3.86 1.26 -5.35
CA LEU A 93 -2.85 1.88 -6.20
C LEU A 93 -1.77 0.88 -6.65
N ALA A 94 -1.35 -0.03 -5.78
CA ALA A 94 -0.38 -1.08 -6.12
C ALA A 94 -0.90 -2.02 -7.20
N VAL A 95 -2.18 -2.46 -7.12
CA VAL A 95 -2.81 -3.27 -8.17
C VAL A 95 -2.95 -2.47 -9.46
N LEU A 96 -3.32 -1.19 -9.38
CA LEU A 96 -3.43 -0.32 -10.55
C LEU A 96 -2.08 -0.09 -11.25
N HIS A 97 -1.02 0.17 -10.48
CA HIS A 97 0.36 0.25 -10.96
C HIS A 97 0.74 -1.02 -11.73
N PHE A 98 0.46 -2.19 -11.16
CA PHE A 98 0.77 -3.47 -11.79
C PHE A 98 -0.09 -3.73 -13.03
N PHE A 99 -1.37 -3.39 -12.99
CA PHE A 99 -2.30 -3.51 -14.11
C PHE A 99 -1.82 -2.68 -15.31
N TRP A 100 -1.51 -1.39 -15.13
CA TRP A 100 -1.07 -0.55 -16.25
C TRP A 100 0.29 -0.96 -16.80
N MET A 101 1.21 -1.42 -15.95
CA MET A 101 2.49 -1.99 -16.40
C MET A 101 2.28 -3.20 -17.33
N ARG A 102 1.32 -4.06 -16.99
CA ARG A 102 1.02 -5.29 -17.74
C ARG A 102 0.07 -5.08 -18.93
N ALA A 103 -0.76 -4.04 -18.90
CA ALA A 103 -1.73 -3.73 -19.95
C ALA A 103 -1.07 -3.50 -21.30
N GLY A 104 0.11 -2.87 -21.33
CA GLY A 104 0.88 -2.69 -22.58
C GLY A 104 1.35 -4.00 -23.22
N LYS A 105 1.33 -5.11 -22.48
CA LYS A 105 1.75 -6.46 -22.93
C LYS A 105 0.57 -7.42 -23.11
N ASN A 106 -0.67 -6.97 -22.92
CA ASN A 106 -1.88 -7.81 -22.90
C ASN A 106 -1.78 -9.04 -21.97
N ASP A 107 -1.05 -8.93 -20.87
CA ASP A 107 -0.76 -10.03 -19.95
C ASP A 107 -1.42 -9.80 -18.58
N PHE A 108 -2.67 -10.27 -18.42
CA PHE A 108 -3.48 -9.93 -17.24
C PHE A 108 -3.62 -11.05 -16.21
N ALA A 109 -3.05 -12.23 -16.47
CA ALA A 109 -3.24 -13.41 -15.62
C ALA A 109 -2.76 -13.16 -14.19
N GLU A 110 -1.52 -12.68 -14.04
CA GLU A 110 -0.95 -12.35 -12.72
C GLU A 110 -1.74 -11.24 -12.02
N VAL A 111 -2.11 -10.17 -12.76
CA VAL A 111 -2.88 -9.05 -12.21
C VAL A 111 -4.21 -9.53 -11.65
N ALA A 112 -4.91 -10.41 -12.38
CA ALA A 112 -6.21 -10.95 -11.98
C ALA A 112 -6.12 -11.75 -10.68
N VAL A 113 -5.03 -12.52 -10.48
CA VAL A 113 -4.79 -13.26 -9.24
C VAL A 113 -4.61 -12.31 -8.06
N TYR A 114 -3.73 -11.31 -8.16
CA TYR A 114 -3.51 -10.35 -7.06
C TYR A 114 -4.75 -9.50 -6.77
N ALA A 115 -5.45 -9.04 -7.82
CA ALA A 115 -6.70 -8.30 -7.69
C ALA A 115 -7.79 -9.15 -7.02
N GLY A 116 -7.91 -10.42 -7.40
CA GLY A 116 -8.84 -11.38 -6.80
C GLY A 116 -8.57 -11.62 -5.32
N ILE A 117 -7.31 -11.85 -4.94
CA ILE A 117 -6.89 -12.01 -3.54
C ILE A 117 -7.23 -10.74 -2.75
N LEU A 118 -6.90 -9.55 -3.29
CA LEU A 118 -7.20 -8.28 -2.62
C LEU A 118 -8.70 -8.08 -2.46
N ALA A 119 -9.50 -8.32 -3.49
CA ALA A 119 -10.95 -8.20 -3.47
C ALA A 119 -11.58 -9.14 -2.44
N LEU A 120 -11.13 -10.39 -2.36
CA LEU A 120 -11.58 -11.35 -1.36
C LEU A 120 -11.28 -10.88 0.07
N LEU A 121 -10.05 -10.44 0.34
CA LEU A 121 -9.64 -9.98 1.67
C LEU A 121 -10.36 -8.70 2.11
N LEU A 122 -10.51 -7.74 1.20
CA LEU A 122 -11.25 -6.49 1.47
C LEU A 122 -12.76 -6.73 1.58
N GLY A 123 -13.32 -7.58 0.73
CA GLY A 123 -14.73 -7.99 0.77
C GLY A 123 -15.07 -8.68 2.08
N TRP A 124 -14.21 -9.61 2.54
CA TRP A 124 -14.35 -10.21 3.87
C TRP A 124 -14.34 -9.15 4.98
N ARG A 125 -13.39 -8.20 4.92
CA ARG A 125 -13.29 -7.13 5.92
C ARG A 125 -14.52 -6.22 5.92
N LEU A 126 -15.05 -5.87 4.75
CA LEU A 126 -16.27 -5.08 4.60
C LEU A 126 -17.48 -5.81 5.15
N ARG A 127 -17.64 -7.10 4.82
CA ARG A 127 -18.71 -7.95 5.38
C ARG A 127 -18.69 -7.95 6.90
N GLN A 128 -17.53 -8.16 7.51
CA GLN A 128 -17.38 -8.16 8.97
C GLN A 128 -17.71 -6.80 9.60
N PHE A 129 -17.39 -5.70 8.91
CA PHE A 129 -17.75 -4.35 9.34
C PHE A 129 -19.26 -4.10 9.29
N LEU A 130 -19.91 -4.52 8.21
CA LEU A 130 -21.36 -4.38 8.03
C LEU A 130 -22.13 -5.22 9.06
N LEU A 131 -21.74 -6.49 9.26
CA LEU A 131 -22.37 -7.38 10.25
C LEU A 131 -22.32 -6.79 11.67
N LYS A 132 -21.19 -6.22 12.07
CA LYS A 132 -21.07 -5.54 13.37
C LYS A 132 -21.97 -4.32 13.49
N ARG A 133 -22.14 -3.54 12.41
CA ARG A 133 -23.03 -2.37 12.43
C ARG A 133 -24.50 -2.77 12.52
N LEU A 134 -24.89 -3.89 11.91
CA LEU A 134 -26.25 -4.42 12.01
C LEU A 134 -26.57 -4.91 13.43
N GLN A 135 -25.63 -5.60 14.08
CA GLN A 135 -25.77 -6.08 15.48
C GLN A 135 -25.83 -4.96 16.53
N ILE A 136 -25.31 -3.76 16.23
CA ILE A 136 -25.37 -2.60 17.14
C ILE A 136 -26.73 -1.88 17.04
N LYS A 137 -27.48 -2.10 15.95
CA LYS A 137 -28.78 -1.45 15.71
C LYS A 137 -29.98 -2.26 16.22
N THR A 138 -29.80 -3.55 16.49
CA THR A 138 -30.77 -4.46 17.13
C THR A 138 -30.54 -4.51 18.63
#